data_AF-A0A225W934-F1
#
_entry.id   AF-A0A225W934-F1
#
_cell.length_a   1.000
_cell.length_b   1.000
_cell.length_c   1.000
_cell.angle_alpha   90.00
_cell.angle_beta   90.00
_cell.angle_gamma   90.00
#
_symmetry.space_group_name_H-M   'P 1'
#
loop_
_entity.id
_entity.type
_entity.pdbx_description
1 polymer ?
#
loop_
_entity_poly.entity_id
_entity_poly.type
_entity_poly.pdbx_seq_one_letter_code
_entity_poly.pdbx_strand_id
1 'polypeptide(L)'
;MASKELQTDKLFMKFEVGKVEANLFESPQFKNRFNTVNNLYRKNVEKGEMAILTTLMTKYGDDALPKLLTEAKRVSSTNVIARSLEEAQLTKWVADKMSVDSIFNLLKLDEAGGDLFKSPLLSTWVKYAFKSEKQPEETLFFTLKKHFDDESLAKMLLAAKEDSSVAIKLEKVELEQWLSSGKSSEEAFKLLSLNDETGNLLKNPTFNTWVSYVTKADKENPKS
;
A
#
# COMPACT_ATOMS: atom_id res chain seq x y z
N MET A 1 23.70 -2.21 20.06
CA MET A 1 22.43 -1.90 20.75
C MET A 1 21.21 -2.18 19.87
N ALA A 2 21.27 -1.98 18.55
CA ALA A 2 20.18 -2.27 17.59
C ALA A 2 19.59 -3.70 17.63
N SER A 3 20.37 -4.72 18.02
CA SER A 3 19.90 -6.11 18.04
C SER A 3 18.86 -6.43 19.13
N LYS A 4 18.82 -5.66 20.23
CA LYS A 4 17.86 -5.89 21.31
C LYS A 4 16.51 -5.24 21.02
N GLU A 5 16.49 -4.04 20.42
CA GLU A 5 15.25 -3.39 19.97
C GLU A 5 14.54 -4.21 18.89
N LEU A 6 15.26 -4.74 17.90
CA LEU A 6 14.68 -5.60 16.87
C LEU A 6 14.06 -6.90 17.47
N GLN A 7 14.67 -7.44 18.52
CA GLN A 7 14.13 -8.60 19.24
C GLN A 7 12.89 -8.23 20.06
N THR A 8 12.88 -7.05 20.68
CA THR A 8 11.72 -6.52 21.41
C THR A 8 10.55 -6.26 20.45
N ASP A 9 10.79 -5.66 19.29
CA ASP A 9 9.77 -5.43 18.25
C ASP A 9 9.21 -6.75 17.70
N LYS A 10 10.08 -7.75 17.48
CA LYS A 10 9.64 -9.11 17.12
C LYS A 10 8.83 -9.78 18.23
N LEU A 11 9.16 -9.52 19.50
CA LEU A 11 8.37 -9.98 20.65
C LEU A 11 7.01 -9.27 20.72
N PHE A 12 6.94 -7.96 20.45
CA PHE A 12 5.69 -7.18 20.36
C PHE A 12 4.79 -7.66 19.23
N MET A 13 5.34 -8.07 18.09
CA MET A 13 4.57 -8.69 17.00
C MET A 13 4.12 -10.12 17.33
N LYS A 14 4.86 -10.85 18.18
CA LYS A 14 4.61 -12.26 18.53
C LYS A 14 3.56 -12.44 19.64
N PHE A 15 3.48 -11.50 20.58
CA PHE A 15 2.38 -11.47 21.55
C PHE A 15 1.18 -10.77 20.92
N GLU A 16 -0.01 -11.36 21.01
CA GLU A 16 -1.27 -10.82 20.47
C GLU A 16 -1.75 -9.53 21.19
N VAL A 17 -0.85 -8.61 21.54
CA VAL A 17 -1.16 -7.29 22.12
C VAL A 17 -2.09 -6.51 21.19
N GLY A 18 -1.96 -6.70 19.86
CA GLY A 18 -2.90 -6.19 18.87
C GLY A 18 -4.35 -6.62 19.08
N LYS A 19 -4.64 -7.81 19.61
CA LYS A 19 -6.02 -8.22 19.98
C LYS A 19 -6.50 -7.47 21.21
N VAL A 20 -5.64 -7.28 22.22
CA VAL A 20 -5.99 -6.56 23.46
C VAL A 20 -6.27 -5.08 23.17
N GLU A 21 -5.57 -4.49 22.20
CA GLU A 21 -5.75 -3.09 21.79
C GLU A 21 -6.81 -2.88 20.70
N ALA A 22 -7.05 -3.85 19.80
CA ALA A 22 -8.19 -3.83 18.89
C ALA A 22 -9.54 -3.85 19.65
N ASN A 23 -9.57 -4.50 20.82
CA ASN A 23 -10.71 -4.43 21.74
C ASN A 23 -11.03 -3.00 22.21
N LEU A 24 -10.12 -2.03 22.08
CA LEU A 24 -10.41 -0.63 22.38
C LEU A 24 -11.59 -0.14 21.55
N PHE A 25 -11.58 -0.39 20.24
CA PHE A 25 -12.64 0.12 19.36
C PHE A 25 -13.97 -0.61 19.63
N GLU A 26 -13.90 -1.82 20.16
CA GLU A 26 -15.07 -2.61 20.56
C GLU A 26 -15.71 -2.12 21.88
N SER A 27 -14.90 -1.52 22.76
CA SER A 27 -15.32 -1.03 24.07
C SER A 27 -16.54 -0.10 23.98
N PRO A 28 -17.59 -0.36 24.77
CA PRO A 28 -18.76 0.53 24.87
C PRO A 28 -18.37 1.97 25.25
N GLN A 29 -17.38 2.14 26.11
CA GLN A 29 -16.88 3.44 26.54
C GLN A 29 -16.27 4.21 25.35
N PHE A 30 -15.47 3.53 24.53
CA PHE A 30 -14.89 4.14 23.34
C PHE A 30 -15.97 4.51 22.33
N LYS A 31 -16.89 3.60 22.02
CA LYS A 31 -18.02 3.84 21.10
C LYS A 31 -18.89 5.02 21.57
N ASN A 32 -19.19 5.08 22.86
CA ASN A 32 -19.95 6.20 23.43
C ASN A 32 -19.19 7.53 23.33
N ARG A 33 -17.89 7.54 23.63
CA ARG A 33 -17.05 8.74 23.50
C ARG A 33 -16.98 9.20 22.04
N PHE A 34 -16.78 8.27 21.10
CA PHE A 34 -16.74 8.57 19.66
C PHE A 34 -18.03 9.23 19.19
N ASN A 35 -19.17 8.62 19.51
CA ASN A 35 -20.49 9.17 19.16
C ASN A 35 -20.75 10.54 19.82
N THR A 36 -20.37 10.70 21.08
CA THR A 36 -20.54 11.96 21.82
C THR A 36 -19.74 13.09 21.18
N VAL A 37 -18.47 12.85 20.88
CA VAL A 37 -17.61 13.84 20.21
C VAL A 37 -18.18 14.20 18.83
N ASN A 38 -18.53 13.21 18.01
CA ASN A 38 -19.10 13.49 16.69
C ASN A 38 -20.43 14.25 16.75
N ASN A 39 -21.27 14.01 17.78
CA ASN A 39 -22.48 14.78 17.99
C ASN A 39 -22.20 16.24 18.41
N LEU A 40 -21.18 16.49 19.23
CA LEU A 40 -20.72 17.85 19.55
C LEU A 40 -20.26 18.60 18.28
N TYR A 41 -19.59 17.89 17.38
CA TYR A 41 -19.13 18.40 16.10
C TYR A 41 -20.10 18.10 14.94
N ARG A 42 -21.41 17.94 15.18
CA ARG A 42 -22.38 17.50 14.15
C ARG A 42 -22.43 18.32 12.85
N LYS A 43 -21.96 19.57 12.88
CA LYS A 43 -21.85 20.44 11.68
C LYS A 43 -20.58 20.19 10.87
N ASN A 44 -19.59 19.52 11.43
CA ASN A 44 -18.31 19.15 10.83
C ASN A 44 -17.74 17.94 11.60
N VAL A 45 -18.24 16.75 11.30
CA VAL A 45 -17.88 15.51 12.01
C VAL A 45 -16.39 15.16 11.86
N GLU A 46 -15.77 15.56 10.75
CA GLU A 46 -14.34 15.38 10.48
C GLU A 46 -13.47 16.04 11.56
N LYS A 47 -13.86 17.22 12.07
CA LYS A 47 -13.17 17.85 13.21
C LYS A 47 -13.26 17.03 14.49
N GLY A 48 -14.39 16.36 14.72
CA GLY A 48 -14.56 15.44 15.85
C GLY A 48 -13.68 14.21 15.71
N GLU A 49 -13.67 13.60 14.54
CA GLU A 49 -12.84 12.44 14.21
C GLU A 49 -11.34 12.76 14.30
N MET A 50 -10.91 13.93 13.81
CA MET A 50 -9.54 14.44 13.95
C MET A 50 -9.12 14.64 15.42
N ALA A 51 -10.02 15.12 16.28
CA ALA A 51 -9.73 15.27 17.70
C ALA A 51 -9.54 13.91 18.41
N ILE A 52 -10.35 12.91 18.05
CA ILE A 52 -10.20 11.53 18.54
C ILE A 52 -8.90 10.93 18.02
N LEU A 53 -8.64 11.06 16.72
CA LEU A 53 -7.40 10.61 16.09
C LEU A 53 -6.17 11.17 16.80
N THR A 54 -6.13 12.48 17.05
CA THR A 54 -5.00 13.13 17.72
C THR A 54 -4.76 12.55 19.12
N THR A 55 -5.84 12.23 19.84
CA THR A 55 -5.75 11.53 21.14
C THR A 55 -5.16 10.13 20.98
N LEU A 56 -5.57 9.38 19.95
CA LEU A 56 -5.06 8.04 19.67
C LEU A 56 -3.60 8.06 19.23
N MET A 57 -3.17 9.00 18.39
CA MET A 57 -1.78 9.18 17.98
C MET A 57 -0.88 9.49 19.18
N THR A 58 -1.36 10.33 20.11
CA THR A 58 -0.62 10.61 21.37
C THR A 58 -0.40 9.35 22.21
N LYS A 59 -1.35 8.41 22.17
CA LYS A 59 -1.31 7.19 22.98
C LYS A 59 -0.53 6.04 22.32
N TYR A 60 -0.75 5.84 21.02
CA TYR A 60 -0.28 4.67 20.28
C TYR A 60 0.89 4.98 19.34
N GLY A 61 1.15 6.25 19.03
CA GLY A 61 2.14 6.64 18.03
C GLY A 61 1.61 6.53 16.60
N ASP A 62 2.38 7.12 15.68
CA ASP A 62 1.98 7.27 14.28
C ASP A 62 2.19 5.99 13.47
N ASP A 63 3.07 5.09 13.92
CA ASP A 63 3.45 3.83 13.27
C ASP A 63 2.58 2.63 13.70
N ALA A 64 2.15 2.58 14.97
CA ALA A 64 1.30 1.51 15.47
C ALA A 64 -0.21 1.76 15.24
N LEU A 65 -0.66 3.02 15.26
CA LEU A 65 -2.09 3.34 15.06
C LEU A 65 -2.66 2.84 13.71
N PRO A 66 -1.99 3.00 12.55
CA PRO A 66 -2.48 2.45 11.28
C PRO A 66 -2.75 0.95 11.31
N LYS A 67 -1.92 0.19 12.04
CA LYS A 67 -2.07 -1.26 12.23
C LYS A 67 -3.32 -1.59 13.03
N LEU A 68 -3.52 -0.89 14.16
CA LEU A 68 -4.71 -1.04 14.99
C LEU A 68 -6.00 -0.72 14.23
N LEU A 69 -6.01 0.37 13.45
CA LEU A 69 -7.15 0.71 12.59
C LEU A 69 -7.37 -0.34 11.50
N THR A 70 -6.30 -0.92 10.96
CA THR A 70 -6.38 -1.97 9.95
C THR A 70 -7.03 -3.24 10.48
N GLU A 71 -6.68 -3.68 11.68
CA GLU A 71 -7.37 -4.82 12.32
C GLU A 71 -8.81 -4.45 12.71
N ALA A 72 -9.06 -3.25 13.23
CA ALA A 72 -10.40 -2.79 13.58
C ALA A 72 -11.34 -2.66 12.37
N LYS A 73 -10.81 -2.48 11.15
CA LYS A 73 -11.61 -2.53 9.91
C LYS A 73 -12.15 -3.94 9.62
N ARG A 74 -11.53 -5.01 10.14
CA ARG A 74 -11.93 -6.40 9.88
C ARG A 74 -13.09 -6.87 10.76
N VAL A 75 -13.32 -6.19 11.87
CA VAL A 75 -14.42 -6.49 12.80
C VAL A 75 -15.63 -5.63 12.44
N SER A 76 -16.78 -6.26 12.18
CA SER A 76 -18.00 -5.57 11.74
C SER A 76 -18.46 -4.47 12.71
N SER A 77 -18.30 -4.69 14.02
CA SER A 77 -18.75 -3.76 15.06
C SER A 77 -17.90 -2.48 15.21
N THR A 78 -16.69 -2.47 14.63
CA THR A 78 -15.72 -1.36 14.71
C THR A 78 -15.36 -0.78 13.36
N ASN A 79 -15.77 -1.45 12.28
CA ASN A 79 -15.41 -1.13 10.92
C ASN A 79 -15.69 0.34 10.55
N VAL A 80 -16.87 0.86 10.87
CA VAL A 80 -17.27 2.25 10.55
C VAL A 80 -16.35 3.24 11.26
N ILE A 81 -16.14 3.05 12.56
CA ILE A 81 -15.25 3.88 13.38
C ILE A 81 -13.82 3.84 12.84
N ALA A 82 -13.31 2.66 12.52
CA ALA A 82 -11.96 2.48 12.03
C ALA A 82 -11.74 3.15 10.67
N ARG A 83 -12.74 3.12 9.78
CA ARG A 83 -12.71 3.83 8.48
C ARG A 83 -12.74 5.34 8.64
N SER A 84 -13.59 5.87 9.52
CA SER A 84 -13.61 7.29 9.88
C SER A 84 -12.25 7.76 10.39
N LEU A 85 -11.63 7.00 11.29
CA LEU A 85 -10.33 7.36 11.86
C LEU A 85 -9.19 7.19 10.86
N GLU A 86 -9.25 6.19 9.96
CA GLU A 86 -8.31 6.09 8.83
C GLU A 86 -8.42 7.33 7.92
N GLU A 87 -9.63 7.78 7.59
CA GLU A 87 -9.82 8.96 6.74
C GLU A 87 -9.28 10.25 7.39
N ALA A 88 -9.51 10.40 8.70
CA ALA A 88 -8.90 11.46 9.49
C ALA A 88 -7.37 11.36 9.45
N GLN A 89 -6.80 10.16 9.58
CA GLN A 89 -5.35 9.92 9.52
C GLN A 89 -4.76 10.33 8.17
N LEU A 90 -5.40 9.92 7.07
CA LEU A 90 -4.98 10.32 5.71
C LEU A 90 -5.05 11.85 5.54
N THR A 91 -6.10 12.49 6.04
CA THR A 91 -6.26 13.95 6.00
C THR A 91 -5.15 14.66 6.78
N LYS A 92 -4.80 14.13 7.96
CA LYS A 92 -3.70 14.65 8.76
C LYS A 92 -2.38 14.56 8.04
N TRP A 93 -2.03 13.40 7.48
CA TRP A 93 -0.78 13.23 6.73
C TRP A 93 -0.67 14.17 5.54
N VAL A 94 -1.78 14.44 4.83
CA VAL A 94 -1.83 15.46 3.76
C VAL A 94 -1.58 16.86 4.32
N ALA A 95 -2.22 17.22 5.43
CA ALA A 95 -2.03 18.53 6.07
C ALA A 95 -0.60 18.73 6.59
N ASP A 96 0.01 17.66 7.10
CA ASP A 96 1.40 17.61 7.55
C ASP A 96 2.39 17.53 6.37
N LYS A 97 1.89 17.45 5.12
CA LYS A 97 2.68 17.39 3.87
C LYS A 97 3.66 16.23 3.84
N MET A 98 3.25 15.07 4.35
CA MET A 98 4.09 13.87 4.32
C MET A 98 4.25 13.38 2.87
N SER A 99 5.44 12.88 2.51
CA SER A 99 5.62 12.29 1.19
C SER A 99 5.06 10.86 1.15
N VAL A 100 4.66 10.38 -0.04
CA VAL A 100 4.25 8.98 -0.26
C VAL A 100 5.34 8.00 0.19
N ASP A 101 6.60 8.37 0.01
CA ASP A 101 7.79 7.64 0.46
C ASP A 101 7.90 7.58 2.00
N SER A 102 7.63 8.71 2.69
CA SER A 102 7.63 8.75 4.16
C SER A 102 6.52 7.87 4.73
N ILE A 103 5.33 7.86 4.11
CA ILE A 103 4.22 6.99 4.53
C ILE A 103 4.52 5.52 4.23
N PHE A 104 5.21 5.21 3.12
CA PHE A 104 5.65 3.84 2.81
C PHE A 104 6.52 3.26 3.94
N ASN A 105 7.54 4.02 4.37
CA ASN A 105 8.44 3.62 5.46
C ASN A 105 7.74 3.62 6.83
N LEU A 106 6.88 4.61 7.11
CA LEU A 106 6.11 4.67 8.36
C LEU A 106 5.20 3.44 8.53
N LEU A 107 4.64 2.94 7.44
CA LEU A 107 3.83 1.72 7.42
C LEU A 107 4.67 0.43 7.39
N LYS A 108 6.00 0.53 7.44
CA LYS A 108 6.97 -0.58 7.37
C LYS A 108 6.74 -1.47 6.14
N LEU A 109 6.39 -0.86 5.01
CA LEU A 109 6.18 -1.59 3.75
C LEU A 109 7.50 -1.92 3.05
N ASP A 110 8.57 -1.17 3.34
CA ASP A 110 9.94 -1.46 2.94
C ASP A 110 10.47 -2.76 3.57
N GLU A 111 9.99 -3.12 4.76
CA GLU A 111 10.32 -4.36 5.46
C GLU A 111 9.55 -5.59 4.93
N ALA A 112 8.51 -5.40 4.10
CA ALA A 112 7.64 -6.49 3.65
C ALA A 112 8.24 -7.36 2.53
N GLY A 113 9.27 -6.87 1.84
CA GLY A 113 9.92 -7.58 0.74
C GLY A 113 8.93 -8.09 -0.30
N GLY A 114 9.08 -9.35 -0.73
CA GLY A 114 8.21 -9.98 -1.72
C GLY A 114 6.74 -10.14 -1.30
N ASP A 115 6.42 -10.00 -0.01
CA ASP A 115 5.05 -10.09 0.51
C ASP A 115 4.35 -8.71 0.59
N LEU A 116 4.97 -7.66 0.06
CA LEU A 116 4.42 -6.30 0.02
C LEU A 116 2.94 -6.26 -0.40
N PHE A 117 2.58 -6.93 -1.50
CA PHE A 117 1.22 -6.91 -2.05
C PHE A 117 0.19 -7.64 -1.18
N LYS A 118 0.65 -8.46 -0.22
CA LYS A 118 -0.19 -9.15 0.77
C LYS A 118 -0.32 -8.35 2.07
N SER A 119 0.45 -7.27 2.23
CA SER A 119 0.41 -6.43 3.42
C SER A 119 -0.97 -5.77 3.57
N PRO A 120 -1.64 -5.90 4.73
CA PRO A 120 -2.93 -5.26 4.94
C PRO A 120 -2.82 -3.72 5.02
N LEU A 121 -1.61 -3.19 5.26
CA LEU A 121 -1.33 -1.75 5.27
C LEU A 121 -1.13 -1.16 3.87
N LEU A 122 -0.94 -1.98 2.84
CA LEU A 122 -0.79 -1.52 1.45
C LEU A 122 -1.98 -0.67 1.03
N SER A 123 -3.20 -1.07 1.41
CA SER A 123 -4.42 -0.31 1.10
C SER A 123 -4.38 1.11 1.65
N THR A 124 -3.85 1.30 2.87
CA THR A 124 -3.73 2.61 3.50
C THR A 124 -2.71 3.49 2.75
N TRP A 125 -1.56 2.92 2.37
CA TRP A 125 -0.55 3.62 1.56
C TRP A 125 -1.07 4.03 0.18
N VAL A 126 -1.76 3.11 -0.51
CA VAL A 126 -2.38 3.39 -1.82
C VAL A 126 -3.41 4.52 -1.69
N LYS A 127 -4.34 4.43 -0.73
CA LYS A 127 -5.33 5.49 -0.48
C LYS A 127 -4.67 6.84 -0.21
N TYR A 128 -3.56 6.85 0.51
CA TYR A 128 -2.80 8.08 0.76
C TYR A 128 -2.30 8.70 -0.54
N ALA A 129 -1.62 7.93 -1.39
CA ALA A 129 -1.12 8.44 -2.67
C ALA A 129 -2.25 8.98 -3.56
N PHE A 130 -3.38 8.27 -3.66
CA PHE A 130 -4.54 8.74 -4.41
C PHE A 130 -5.16 10.03 -3.86
N LYS A 131 -4.95 10.31 -2.57
CA LYS A 131 -5.43 11.53 -1.91
C LYS A 131 -4.44 12.70 -2.05
N SER A 132 -3.13 12.42 -2.05
CA SER A 132 -2.09 13.45 -2.03
C SER A 132 -1.54 13.82 -3.42
N GLU A 133 -1.55 12.90 -4.38
CA GLU A 133 -0.82 13.03 -5.65
C GLU A 133 -1.73 13.25 -6.86
N LYS A 134 -1.18 13.94 -7.87
CA LYS A 134 -1.84 14.10 -9.19
C LYS A 134 -1.75 12.85 -10.06
N GLN A 135 -0.61 12.15 -9.98
CA GLN A 135 -0.34 10.90 -10.69
C GLN A 135 0.01 9.83 -9.65
N PRO A 136 -1.00 9.32 -8.92
CA PRO A 136 -0.76 8.42 -7.81
C PRO A 136 -0.15 7.09 -8.25
N GLU A 137 -0.59 6.52 -9.38
CA GLU A 137 -0.01 5.29 -9.91
C GLU A 137 1.50 5.44 -10.21
N GLU A 138 1.90 6.52 -10.88
CA GLU A 138 3.33 6.80 -11.15
C GLU A 138 4.11 6.99 -9.86
N THR A 139 3.57 7.76 -8.90
CA THR A 139 4.23 8.02 -7.63
C THR A 139 4.43 6.73 -6.82
N LEU A 140 3.40 5.87 -6.77
CA LEU A 140 3.49 4.55 -6.14
C LEU A 140 4.57 3.71 -6.84
N PHE A 141 4.53 3.59 -8.17
CA PHE A 141 5.49 2.82 -8.94
C PHE A 141 6.94 3.27 -8.70
N PHE A 142 7.21 4.58 -8.80
CA PHE A 142 8.56 5.11 -8.59
C PHE A 142 9.02 5.01 -7.14
N THR A 143 8.10 5.00 -6.18
CA THR A 143 8.45 4.66 -4.79
C THR A 143 8.93 3.21 -4.71
N LEU A 144 8.21 2.26 -5.30
CA LEU A 144 8.63 0.85 -5.31
C LEU A 144 9.98 0.63 -6.01
N LYS A 145 10.26 1.34 -7.12
CA LYS A 145 11.55 1.27 -7.83
C LYS A 145 12.76 1.71 -7.00
N LYS A 146 12.57 2.41 -5.88
CA LYS A 146 13.67 2.72 -4.95
C LYS A 146 14.08 1.53 -4.09
N HIS A 147 13.18 0.55 -3.90
CA HIS A 147 13.36 -0.58 -3.01
C HIS A 147 13.54 -1.91 -3.74
N PHE A 148 13.04 -2.01 -4.97
CA PHE A 148 13.10 -3.20 -5.81
C PHE A 148 13.72 -2.88 -7.16
N ASP A 149 14.61 -3.75 -7.62
CA ASP A 149 15.09 -3.70 -9.01
C ASP A 149 13.95 -4.04 -9.99
N ASP A 150 14.17 -3.72 -11.28
CA ASP A 150 13.16 -3.90 -12.34
C ASP A 150 12.67 -5.36 -12.44
N GLU A 151 13.55 -6.34 -12.27
CA GLU A 151 13.20 -7.75 -12.41
C GLU A 151 12.34 -8.22 -11.23
N SER A 152 12.74 -7.86 -10.01
CA SER A 152 12.01 -8.20 -8.78
C SER A 152 10.65 -7.52 -8.74
N LEU A 153 10.57 -6.24 -9.12
CA LEU A 153 9.32 -5.50 -9.16
C LEU A 153 8.36 -6.07 -10.20
N ALA A 154 8.83 -6.36 -11.43
CA ALA A 154 8.02 -7.01 -12.46
C ALA A 154 7.47 -8.36 -11.97
N LYS A 155 8.31 -9.21 -11.35
CA LYS A 155 7.88 -10.49 -10.76
C LYS A 155 6.80 -10.31 -9.69
N MET A 156 6.96 -9.32 -8.80
CA MET A 156 5.98 -9.01 -7.75
C MET A 156 4.64 -8.54 -8.33
N LEU A 157 4.67 -7.67 -9.35
CA LEU A 157 3.47 -7.18 -10.02
C LEU A 157 2.75 -8.31 -10.75
N LEU A 158 3.48 -9.15 -11.48
CA LEU A 158 2.94 -10.32 -12.16
C LEU A 158 2.30 -11.32 -11.21
N ALA A 159 2.91 -11.57 -10.04
CA ALA A 159 2.36 -12.46 -9.04
C ALA A 159 1.08 -11.90 -8.37
N ALA A 160 0.97 -10.56 -8.27
CA ALA A 160 -0.13 -9.91 -7.59
C ALA A 160 -1.32 -9.57 -8.51
N LYS A 161 -1.14 -9.51 -9.84
CA LYS A 161 -2.13 -8.94 -10.77
C LYS A 161 -3.46 -9.69 -10.83
N GLU A 162 -3.51 -10.97 -10.47
CA GLU A 162 -4.77 -11.73 -10.43
C GLU A 162 -5.69 -11.24 -9.30
N ASP A 163 -5.11 -10.83 -8.17
CA ASP A 163 -5.85 -10.46 -6.95
C ASP A 163 -5.80 -8.97 -6.62
N SER A 164 -5.01 -8.19 -7.36
CA SER A 164 -4.69 -6.80 -7.03
C SER A 164 -4.86 -5.86 -8.22
N SER A 165 -5.92 -5.05 -8.18
CA SER A 165 -6.15 -3.99 -9.18
C SER A 165 -5.06 -2.92 -9.18
N VAL A 166 -4.40 -2.68 -8.03
CA VAL A 166 -3.24 -1.79 -7.98
C VAL A 166 -2.05 -2.41 -8.71
N ALA A 167 -1.81 -3.71 -8.59
CA ALA A 167 -0.73 -4.36 -9.33
C ALA A 167 -0.93 -4.27 -10.85
N ILE A 168 -2.15 -4.47 -11.35
CA ILE A 168 -2.49 -4.26 -12.78
C ILE A 168 -2.17 -2.83 -13.23
N LYS A 169 -2.54 -1.83 -12.42
CA LYS A 169 -2.27 -0.42 -12.73
C LYS A 169 -0.77 -0.12 -12.73
N LEU A 170 -0.01 -0.66 -11.79
CA LEU A 170 1.43 -0.45 -11.70
C LEU A 170 2.19 -1.22 -12.81
N GLU A 171 1.75 -2.42 -13.21
CA GLU A 171 2.26 -3.13 -14.40
C GLU A 171 2.07 -2.26 -15.67
N LYS A 172 0.93 -1.58 -15.79
CA LYS A 172 0.72 -0.66 -16.91
C LYS A 172 1.72 0.51 -16.90
N VAL A 173 1.95 1.14 -15.75
CA VAL A 173 2.95 2.21 -15.60
C VAL A 173 4.35 1.70 -15.93
N GLU A 174 4.69 0.49 -15.49
CA GLU A 174 5.96 -0.16 -15.80
C GLU A 174 6.17 -0.34 -17.31
N LEU A 175 5.17 -0.87 -18.02
CA LEU A 175 5.25 -1.04 -19.47
C LEU A 175 5.36 0.29 -20.23
N GLU A 176 4.65 1.32 -19.79
CA GLU A 176 4.75 2.68 -20.35
C GLU A 176 6.15 3.30 -20.09
N GLN A 177 6.74 3.03 -18.92
CA GLN A 177 8.11 3.42 -18.59
C GLN A 177 9.14 2.69 -19.47
N TRP A 178 8.92 1.41 -19.75
CA TRP A 178 9.79 0.63 -20.63
C TRP A 178 9.74 1.16 -22.07
N LEU A 179 8.54 1.43 -22.60
CA LEU A 179 8.34 2.03 -23.93
C LEU A 179 9.05 3.38 -24.06
N SER A 180 8.80 4.29 -23.11
CA SER A 180 9.42 5.62 -23.12
C SER A 180 10.95 5.60 -22.96
N SER A 181 11.49 4.59 -22.28
CA SER A 181 12.93 4.38 -22.16
C SER A 181 13.57 3.64 -23.35
N GLY A 182 12.78 3.20 -24.34
CA GLY A 182 13.27 2.44 -25.48
C GLY A 182 13.79 1.04 -25.10
N LYS A 183 13.23 0.43 -24.05
CA LYS A 183 13.66 -0.90 -23.58
C LYS A 183 13.42 -1.95 -24.68
N SER A 184 14.40 -2.81 -24.92
CA SER A 184 14.32 -3.80 -26.01
C SER A 184 13.29 -4.90 -25.74
N SER A 185 12.87 -5.57 -26.81
CA SER A 185 11.97 -6.73 -26.75
C SER A 185 12.56 -7.86 -25.91
N GLU A 186 13.87 -8.12 -26.06
CA GLU A 186 14.61 -9.15 -25.34
C GLU A 186 14.72 -8.85 -23.84
N GLU A 187 15.01 -7.59 -23.49
CA GLU A 187 15.02 -7.16 -22.09
C GLU A 187 13.64 -7.27 -21.45
N ALA A 188 12.59 -6.81 -22.13
CA ALA A 188 11.22 -6.94 -21.65
C ALA A 188 10.80 -8.41 -21.49
N PHE A 189 11.21 -9.29 -22.41
CA PHE A 189 10.95 -10.73 -22.31
C PHE A 189 11.57 -11.34 -21.05
N LYS A 190 12.81 -10.95 -20.73
CA LYS A 190 13.51 -11.40 -19.53
C LYS A 190 12.90 -10.83 -18.24
N LEU A 191 12.57 -9.54 -18.20
CA LEU A 191 11.96 -8.92 -17.01
C LEU A 191 10.58 -9.52 -16.70
N LEU A 192 9.84 -9.91 -17.73
CA LEU A 192 8.59 -10.66 -17.60
C LEU A 192 8.78 -12.14 -17.27
N SER A 193 10.03 -12.58 -16.99
CA SER A 193 10.41 -13.93 -16.60
C SER A 193 10.01 -15.02 -17.60
N LEU A 194 9.83 -14.66 -18.88
CA LEU A 194 9.38 -15.60 -19.91
C LEU A 194 10.51 -16.55 -20.37
N ASN A 195 11.77 -16.20 -20.09
CA ASN A 195 12.94 -17.07 -20.30
C ASN A 195 13.00 -18.27 -19.35
N ASP A 196 12.30 -18.19 -18.20
CA ASP A 196 12.27 -19.26 -17.19
C ASP A 196 11.02 -20.14 -17.34
N GLU A 197 10.16 -19.89 -18.33
CA GLU A 197 8.96 -20.66 -18.59
C GLU A 197 9.31 -22.07 -19.12
N THR A 198 8.98 -23.09 -18.32
CA THR A 198 9.25 -24.49 -18.65
C THR A 198 8.07 -25.19 -19.34
N GLY A 199 6.90 -24.56 -19.32
CA GLY A 199 5.66 -25.04 -19.92
C GLY A 199 5.39 -24.50 -21.32
N ASN A 200 4.12 -24.51 -21.71
CA ASN A 200 3.71 -23.95 -22.99
C ASN A 200 3.68 -22.41 -22.91
N LEU A 201 4.75 -21.78 -23.37
CA LEU A 201 4.89 -20.32 -23.44
C LEU A 201 3.68 -19.61 -24.06
N LEU A 202 3.08 -20.18 -25.12
CA LEU A 202 1.93 -19.58 -25.81
C LEU A 202 0.65 -19.58 -24.97
N LYS A 203 0.58 -20.36 -23.89
CA LYS A 203 -0.52 -20.36 -22.94
C LYS A 203 -0.26 -19.47 -21.72
N ASN A 204 0.96 -18.97 -21.54
CA ASN A 204 1.29 -18.09 -20.43
C ASN A 204 0.63 -16.71 -20.69
N PRO A 205 -0.26 -16.20 -19.81
CA PRO A 205 -0.90 -14.91 -20.01
C PRO A 205 0.10 -13.73 -20.07
N THR A 206 1.25 -13.85 -19.42
CA THR A 206 2.33 -12.86 -19.48
C THR A 206 2.99 -12.80 -20.86
N PHE A 207 2.94 -13.89 -21.64
CA PHE A 207 3.37 -13.84 -23.04
C PHE A 207 2.51 -12.87 -23.86
N ASN A 208 1.19 -12.80 -23.60
CA ASN A 208 0.32 -11.82 -24.26
C ASN A 208 0.64 -10.38 -23.85
N THR A 209 1.08 -10.16 -22.61
CA THR A 209 1.59 -8.85 -22.17
C THR A 209 2.83 -8.46 -22.99
N TRP A 210 3.78 -9.37 -23.15
CA TRP A 210 4.98 -9.12 -23.97
C TRP A 210 4.65 -8.86 -25.45
N VAL A 211 3.78 -9.67 -26.06
CA VAL A 211 3.34 -9.43 -27.46
C VAL A 211 2.71 -8.05 -27.62
N SER A 212 1.87 -7.66 -26.66
CA SER A 212 1.23 -6.34 -26.65
C SER A 212 2.25 -5.21 -26.49
N TYR A 213 3.30 -5.42 -25.68
CA TYR A 213 4.41 -4.50 -25.50
C TYR A 213 5.18 -4.30 -26.82
N VAL A 214 5.65 -5.38 -27.45
CA VAL A 214 6.40 -5.33 -28.72
C VAL A 214 5.59 -4.66 -29.82
N THR A 215 4.32 -5.03 -29.95
CA THR A 215 3.41 -4.42 -30.95
C THR A 215 3.25 -2.91 -30.76
N LYS A 216 3.32 -2.41 -29.52
CA LYS A 216 3.28 -0.97 -29.24
C LYS A 216 4.65 -0.32 -29.49
N ALA A 217 5.74 -0.95 -29.05
CA ALA A 217 7.10 -0.48 -29.28
C ALA A 217 7.38 -0.29 -30.78
N ASP A 218 7.01 -1.26 -31.62
CA ASP A 218 7.16 -1.18 -33.09
C ASP A 218 6.37 -0.03 -33.71
N LYS A 219 5.20 0.30 -33.15
CA LYS A 219 4.38 1.43 -33.64
C LYS A 219 4.98 2.78 -33.26
N GLU A 220 5.53 2.88 -32.06
CA GLU A 220 6.17 4.11 -31.57
C GLU A 220 7.56 4.31 -32.18
N ASN A 221 8.24 3.23 -32.55
CA ASN A 221 9.54 3.26 -33.21
C ASN A 221 9.72 2.12 -34.24
N PRO A 222 9.30 2.31 -35.51
CA PRO A 222 9.24 1.25 -36.54
C PRO A 222 10.58 0.67 -37.03
N LYS A 223 11.68 0.83 -36.29
CA LYS A 223 13.06 0.52 -36.73
C LYS A 223 13.96 -0.12 -35.68
N SER A 224 13.46 -0.64 -34.55
CA SER A 224 14.28 -1.45 -33.63
C SER A 224 14.36 -2.91 -34.09
#